data_AF-A0A0C5W5D0-F1
#
_entry.id   AF-A0A0C5W5D0-F1
#
_cell.length_a   1.000
_cell.length_b   1.000
_cell.length_c   1.000
_cell.angle_alpha   90.00
_cell.angle_beta   90.00
_cell.angle_gamma   90.00
#
_symmetry.space_group_name_H-M   'P 1'
#
loop_
_entity.id
_entity.type
_entity.pdbx_description
1 polymer ?
#
loop_
_entity_poly.entity_id
_entity_poly.type
_entity_poly.pdbx_seq_one_letter_code
_entity_poly.pdbx_strand_id
1 'polypeptide(L)'
;MKAFMANLKCVYKAATINAAEIALDELDAKWGDKYPMVIQFWRTKWPTLSTYFKYPEYVRKAIYTTNAVEAVHRQFRKLTKIKGGFANENSLLKLLYAGILKASERWTHPVQN
;
A
#
# COMPACT_ATOMS: atom_id res chain seq x y z
N MET A 1 -14.45 -12.26 -0.40
CA MET A 1 -13.34 -11.27 -0.31
C MET A 1 -13.13 -10.50 -1.62
N LYS A 2 -13.14 -11.13 -2.81
CA LYS A 2 -12.99 -10.43 -4.11
C LYS A 2 -13.99 -9.28 -4.32
N ALA A 3 -15.27 -9.49 -4.01
CA ALA A 3 -16.30 -8.45 -4.14
C ALA A 3 -16.08 -7.26 -3.18
N PHE A 4 -15.68 -7.50 -1.94
CA PHE A 4 -15.31 -6.43 -1.00
C PHE A 4 -14.15 -5.61 -1.55
N MET A 5 -13.08 -6.29 -1.99
CA MET A 5 -11.90 -5.61 -2.56
C MET A 5 -12.25 -4.79 -3.79
N ALA A 6 -13.14 -5.29 -4.67
CA ALA A 6 -13.61 -4.55 -5.84
C ALA A 6 -14.31 -3.24 -5.47
N ASN A 7 -15.24 -3.28 -4.49
CA ASN A 7 -15.90 -2.07 -4.00
C ASN A 7 -14.92 -1.11 -3.31
N LEU A 8 -13.97 -1.65 -2.54
CA LEU A 8 -12.92 -0.84 -1.90
C LEU A 8 -12.04 -0.14 -2.95
N LYS A 9 -11.82 -0.75 -4.13
CA LYS A 9 -11.12 -0.07 -5.23
C LYS A 9 -11.84 1.18 -5.72
N CYS A 10 -13.17 1.20 -5.68
CA CYS A 10 -13.94 2.37 -6.09
C CYS A 10 -13.66 3.57 -5.19
N VAL A 11 -13.42 3.33 -3.89
CA VAL A 11 -13.08 4.38 -2.92
C VAL A 11 -11.76 5.05 -3.31
N TYR A 12 -10.67 4.28 -3.45
CA TYR A 12 -9.35 4.89 -3.67
C TYR A 12 -9.01 5.23 -5.13
N LYS A 13 -9.82 4.75 -6.09
CA LYS A 13 -9.70 5.08 -7.52
C LYS A 13 -10.70 6.17 -7.96
N ALA A 14 -11.47 6.73 -7.03
CA ALA A 14 -12.41 7.80 -7.35
C ALA A 14 -11.68 9.02 -7.96
N ALA A 15 -12.39 9.79 -8.79
CA ALA A 15 -11.82 10.98 -9.41
C ALA A 15 -11.70 12.17 -8.43
N THR A 16 -12.65 12.27 -7.49
CA THR A 16 -12.77 13.36 -6.51
C THR A 16 -12.97 12.81 -5.10
N ILE A 17 -12.68 13.64 -4.10
CA ILE A 17 -12.89 13.29 -2.68
C ILE A 17 -14.37 12.97 -2.43
N ASN A 18 -15.29 13.80 -2.93
CA ASN A 18 -16.73 13.58 -2.76
C ASN A 18 -17.18 12.24 -3.36
N ALA A 19 -16.68 11.88 -4.54
CA ALA A 19 -17.00 10.57 -5.14
C ALA A 19 -16.42 9.41 -4.32
N ALA A 20 -15.25 9.60 -3.69
CA ALA A 20 -14.64 8.63 -2.81
C ALA A 20 -15.43 8.44 -1.50
N GLU A 21 -15.99 9.52 -0.96
CA GLU A 21 -16.85 9.52 0.23
C GLU A 21 -18.17 8.79 -0.04
N ILE A 22 -18.83 9.08 -1.16
CA ILE A 22 -20.04 8.36 -1.59
C ILE A 22 -19.73 6.86 -1.74
N ALA A 23 -18.62 6.51 -2.38
CA ALA A 23 -18.21 5.11 -2.51
C ALA A 23 -17.91 4.44 -1.16
N LEU A 24 -17.42 5.21 -0.17
CA LEU A 24 -17.19 4.71 1.18
C LEU A 24 -18.51 4.47 1.93
N ASP A 25 -19.52 5.33 1.74
CA ASP A 25 -20.88 5.14 2.26
C ASP A 25 -21.55 3.90 1.66
N GLU A 26 -21.43 3.71 0.34
CA GLU A 26 -21.94 2.51 -0.33
C GLU A 26 -21.23 1.23 0.12
N LEU A 27 -19.93 1.31 0.39
CA LEU A 27 -19.15 0.21 0.92
C LEU A 27 -19.63 -0.17 2.33
N ASP A 28 -19.88 0.83 3.19
CA ASP A 28 -20.42 0.68 4.53
C ASP A 28 -21.81 0.03 4.51
N ALA A 29 -22.72 0.54 3.68
CA ALA A 29 -24.07 -0.03 3.54
C ALA A 29 -24.07 -1.50 3.11
N LYS A 30 -23.10 -1.94 2.30
CA LYS A 30 -23.00 -3.34 1.84
C LYS A 30 -22.20 -4.25 2.75
N TRP A 31 -21.19 -3.73 3.45
CA TRP A 31 -20.17 -4.54 4.12
C TRP A 31 -19.93 -4.17 5.58
N GLY A 32 -20.57 -3.12 6.10
CA GLY A 32 -20.46 -2.63 7.46
C GLY A 32 -20.77 -3.73 8.49
N ASP A 33 -21.81 -4.51 8.27
CA ASP A 33 -22.17 -5.62 9.17
C ASP A 33 -21.12 -6.74 9.19
N LYS A 34 -20.45 -6.98 8.05
CA LYS A 34 -19.51 -8.09 7.90
C LYS A 34 -18.09 -7.71 8.28
N TYR A 35 -17.69 -6.47 8.05
CA TYR A 35 -16.34 -5.96 8.31
C TYR A 35 -16.37 -4.60 9.04
N PRO A 36 -17.04 -4.51 10.21
CA PRO A 36 -17.26 -3.23 10.89
C PRO A 36 -15.93 -2.55 11.28
N MET A 37 -14.94 -3.33 11.72
CA MET A 37 -13.62 -2.80 12.07
C MET A 37 -12.88 -2.18 10.88
N VAL A 38 -13.06 -2.73 9.67
CA VAL A 38 -12.40 -2.19 8.48
C VAL A 38 -13.04 -0.86 8.11
N ILE A 39 -14.37 -0.80 8.08
CA ILE A 39 -15.08 0.45 7.82
C ILE A 39 -14.73 1.51 8.85
N GLN A 40 -14.77 1.18 10.14
CA GLN A 40 -14.41 2.10 11.22
C GLN A 40 -12.98 2.65 11.06
N PHE A 41 -12.03 1.79 10.69
CA PHE A 41 -10.66 2.21 10.42
C PHE A 41 -10.60 3.22 9.27
N TRP A 42 -11.27 2.93 8.15
CA TRP A 42 -11.33 3.83 7.01
C TRP A 42 -11.96 5.17 7.33
N ARG A 43 -13.07 5.19 8.08
CA ARG A 43 -13.72 6.42 8.57
C ARG A 43 -12.81 7.23 9.48
N THR A 44 -12.20 6.56 10.47
CA THR A 44 -11.33 7.22 11.46
C THR A 44 -10.07 7.79 10.82
N LYS A 45 -9.49 7.08 9.86
CA LYS A 45 -8.28 7.49 9.15
C LYS A 45 -8.57 8.25 7.85
N TRP A 46 -9.83 8.50 7.52
CA TRP A 46 -10.25 9.15 6.27
C TRP A 46 -9.53 10.48 6.00
N PRO A 47 -9.35 11.39 6.99
CA PRO A 47 -8.63 12.64 6.76
C PRO A 47 -7.18 12.42 6.30
N THR A 48 -6.52 11.39 6.83
CA THR A 48 -5.15 11.02 6.42
C THR A 48 -5.16 10.32 5.07
N LEU A 49 -6.06 9.36 4.88
CA LEU A 49 -6.14 8.54 3.66
C LEU A 49 -6.58 9.36 2.45
N SER A 50 -7.45 10.35 2.59
CA SER A 50 -7.91 11.21 1.48
C SER A 50 -6.88 12.27 1.07
N THR A 51 -5.78 12.44 1.81
CA THR A 51 -4.80 13.50 1.52
C THR A 51 -4.14 13.34 0.13
N TYR A 52 -4.06 12.10 -0.40
CA TYR A 52 -3.45 11.90 -1.73
C TYR A 52 -4.29 12.48 -2.88
N PHE A 53 -5.56 12.81 -2.67
CA PHE A 53 -6.38 13.48 -3.69
C PHE A 53 -5.86 14.88 -4.05
N LYS A 54 -5.01 15.47 -3.21
CA LYS A 54 -4.30 16.74 -3.50
C LYS A 54 -3.32 16.61 -4.66
N TYR A 55 -2.88 15.41 -5.01
CA TYR A 55 -1.97 15.17 -6.13
C TYR A 55 -2.73 14.89 -7.43
N PRO A 56 -2.13 15.14 -8.61
CA PRO A 56 -2.69 14.74 -9.90
C PRO A 56 -2.84 13.22 -10.03
N GLU A 57 -3.79 12.76 -10.86
CA GLU A 57 -4.14 11.34 -11.03
C GLU A 57 -2.93 10.43 -11.31
N TYR A 58 -2.00 10.88 -12.16
CA TYR A 58 -0.79 10.11 -12.50
C TYR A 58 0.09 9.81 -11.27
N VAL A 59 0.12 10.72 -10.28
CA VAL A 59 0.83 10.51 -9.01
C VAL A 59 0.02 9.62 -8.07
N ARG A 60 -1.31 9.77 -8.04
CA ARG A 60 -2.20 8.97 -7.18
C ARG A 60 -2.02 7.47 -7.42
N LYS A 61 -1.84 7.08 -8.69
CA LYS A 61 -1.60 5.69 -9.09
C LYS A 61 -0.40 5.09 -8.38
N ALA A 62 0.72 5.80 -8.31
CA ALA A 62 1.90 5.34 -7.59
C ALA A 62 1.65 5.21 -6.08
N ILE A 63 0.82 6.08 -5.49
CA ILE A 63 0.52 6.12 -4.05
C ILE A 63 -0.34 4.93 -3.62
N TYR A 64 -1.46 4.65 -4.32
CA TYR A 64 -2.35 3.55 -3.92
C TYR A 64 -1.87 2.18 -4.42
N THR A 65 -0.86 2.12 -5.30
CA THR A 65 -0.24 0.85 -5.66
C THR A 65 0.80 0.43 -4.65
N THR A 66 0.69 -0.80 -4.15
CA THR A 66 1.67 -1.38 -3.23
C THR A 66 2.85 -2.04 -3.93
N ASN A 67 2.91 -2.03 -5.27
CA ASN A 67 3.93 -2.73 -6.07
C ASN A 67 5.37 -2.41 -5.63
N ALA A 68 5.69 -1.13 -5.44
CA ALA A 68 7.03 -0.70 -5.06
C ALA A 68 7.42 -1.21 -3.66
N VAL A 69 6.55 -1.01 -2.66
CA VAL A 69 6.81 -1.44 -1.28
C VAL A 69 6.80 -2.97 -1.16
N GLU A 70 5.92 -3.67 -1.90
CA GLU A 70 5.88 -5.13 -1.95
C GLU A 70 7.14 -5.72 -2.59
N ALA A 71 7.68 -5.07 -3.64
CA ALA A 71 8.94 -5.47 -4.26
C ALA A 71 10.10 -5.39 -3.26
N VAL A 72 10.17 -4.32 -2.45
CA VAL A 72 11.17 -4.19 -1.37
C VAL A 72 10.97 -5.25 -0.30
N HIS A 73 9.73 -5.42 0.20
CA HIS A 73 9.40 -6.45 1.20
C HIS A 73 9.71 -7.88 0.71
N ARG A 74 9.52 -8.16 -0.58
CA ARG A 74 9.85 -9.46 -1.18
C ARG A 74 11.36 -9.70 -1.16
N GLN A 75 12.17 -8.67 -1.42
CA GLN A 75 13.62 -8.78 -1.35
C GLN A 75 14.10 -9.02 0.09
N PHE A 76 13.56 -8.29 1.06
CA PHE A 76 13.90 -8.51 2.48
C PHE A 76 13.55 -9.92 2.93
N ARG A 77 12.33 -10.39 2.64
CA ARG A 77 11.92 -11.77 2.94
C ARG A 77 12.84 -12.82 2.32
N LYS A 78 13.32 -12.59 1.09
CA LYS A 78 14.27 -13.50 0.44
C LYS A 78 15.61 -13.52 1.18
N LEU A 79 16.15 -12.35 1.53
CA LEU A 79 17.44 -12.22 2.21
C LEU A 79 17.42 -12.84 3.62
N THR A 80 16.36 -12.58 4.38
CA THR A 80 16.23 -13.10 5.75
C THR A 80 15.94 -14.59 5.78
N LYS A 81 15.19 -15.12 4.82
CA LYS A 81 14.91 -16.58 4.73
C LYS A 81 16.17 -17.42 4.51
N ILE A 82 17.18 -16.90 3.80
CA ILE A 82 18.38 -17.65 3.44
C ILE A 82 19.36 -17.75 4.61
N LYS A 83 19.38 -16.75 5.52
CA LYS A 83 20.45 -16.62 6.53
C LYS A 83 20.13 -17.28 7.88
N GLY A 84 18.93 -17.82 8.08
CA GLY A 84 18.53 -18.44 9.33
C GLY A 84 18.51 -17.42 10.49
N GLY A 85 19.48 -17.52 11.41
CA GLY A 85 19.64 -16.63 12.56
C GLY A 85 20.68 -15.52 12.35
N PHE A 86 20.53 -14.42 13.08
CA PHE A 86 21.47 -13.30 13.07
C PHE A 86 22.16 -13.19 14.43
N ALA A 87 23.47 -12.92 14.42
CA ALA A 87 24.26 -12.78 15.67
C ALA A 87 23.85 -11.55 16.50
N ASN A 88 23.38 -10.49 15.84
CA ASN A 88 22.83 -9.28 16.46
C ASN A 88 22.03 -8.47 15.42
N GLU A 89 21.30 -7.45 15.89
CA GLU A 89 20.51 -6.54 15.06
C GLU A 89 21.36 -5.84 13.99
N ASN A 90 22.57 -5.39 14.33
CA ASN A 90 23.48 -4.73 13.38
C ASN A 90 23.82 -5.63 12.18
N SER A 91 23.93 -6.94 12.39
CA SER A 91 24.20 -7.92 11.33
C SER A 91 23.01 -8.09 10.38
N LEU A 92 21.79 -7.95 10.89
CA LEU A 92 20.57 -7.89 10.08
C LEU A 92 20.51 -6.58 9.29
N LEU A 93 20.71 -5.44 9.94
CA LEU A 93 20.67 -4.13 9.29
C LEU A 93 21.70 -4.03 8.15
N LYS A 94 22.92 -4.50 8.36
CA LYS A 94 23.95 -4.56 7.30
C LYS A 94 23.52 -5.41 6.11
N LEU A 95 22.87 -6.56 6.35
CA LEU A 95 22.37 -7.42 5.27
C LEU A 95 21.25 -6.73 4.49
N LEU A 96 20.28 -6.12 5.19
CA LEU A 96 19.18 -5.40 4.56
C LEU A 96 19.70 -4.23 3.72
N TYR A 97 20.62 -3.44 4.28
CA TYR A 97 21.27 -2.33 3.60
C TYR A 97 21.97 -2.77 2.31
N ALA A 98 22.83 -3.80 2.37
CA ALA A 98 23.48 -4.36 1.20
C ALA A 98 22.46 -4.90 0.16
N GLY A 99 21.35 -5.46 0.64
CA GLY A 99 20.22 -5.87 -0.18
C GLY A 99 19.58 -4.72 -0.96
N ILE A 100 19.33 -3.58 -0.29
CA ILE A 100 18.78 -2.38 -0.92
C ILE A 100 19.76 -1.80 -1.94
N LEU A 101 21.05 -1.69 -1.60
CA LEU A 101 22.06 -1.19 -2.53
C LEU A 101 22.05 -1.98 -3.84
N LYS A 102 22.10 -3.31 -3.75
CA LYS A 102 22.02 -4.19 -4.92
C LYS A 102 20.68 -4.11 -5.67
N ALA A 103 19.58 -3.86 -4.95
CA ALA A 103 18.27 -3.63 -5.58
C ALA A 103 18.26 -2.34 -6.40
N SER A 104 18.84 -1.27 -5.84
CA SER A 104 18.84 0.08 -6.40
C SER A 104 19.58 0.17 -7.72
N GLU A 105 20.63 -0.65 -7.93
CA GLU A 105 21.33 -0.79 -9.22
C GLU A 105 20.38 -1.19 -10.37
N ARG A 106 19.25 -1.84 -10.06
CA ARG A 106 18.27 -2.30 -11.05
C ARG A 106 17.08 -1.34 -11.19
N TRP A 107 16.99 -0.29 -10.38
CA TRP A 107 15.91 0.70 -10.44
C TRP A 107 16.22 1.80 -11.46
N THR A 108 16.51 1.39 -12.69
CA THR A 108 16.93 2.28 -13.78
C THR A 108 15.78 2.72 -14.68
N HIS A 109 14.62 2.06 -14.57
CA HIS A 109 13.45 2.40 -15.39
C HIS A 109 12.71 3.62 -14.81
N PRO A 110 12.34 4.60 -15.66
CA PRO A 110 11.50 5.71 -15.24
C PRO A 110 10.11 5.21 -14.85
N VAL A 111 9.47 5.91 -13.92
CA VAL A 111 8.09 5.64 -13.53
C VAL A 111 7.20 5.88 -14.75
N GLN A 112 6.63 4.80 -15.31
CA GLN A 112 5.68 4.90 -16.41
C GLN A 112 4.30 5.19 -15.85
N ASN A 113 3.71 6.32 -16.27
CA ASN A 113 2.38 6.77 -15.84
C ASN A 113 1.29 6.11 -16.69
#